data_AF-X7YVF9-F1
#
_entry.id   AF-X7YVF9-F1
#
_cell.length_a   1.000
_cell.length_b   1.000
_cell.length_c   1.000
_cell.angle_alpha   90.00
_cell.angle_beta   90.00
_cell.angle_gamma   90.00
#
_symmetry.space_group_name_H-M   'P 1'
#
loop_
_entity.id
_entity.type
_entity.pdbx_description
1 polymer ?
#
loop_
_entity_poly.entity_id
_entity_poly.type
_entity_poly.pdbx_seq_one_letter_code
_entity_poly.pdbx_strand_id
1 'polypeptide(L)'
;MLSLRNLLDDITAWGWEEAPPRRLVFAADVPKLDQPLPRALAPDIDAAVMNAVARLDDSFARIGLTVLRGAGLRVGELLDLELGSIIDYGAAGTWLKVPLGKLATERMVPLSAATTAALDEWVTHRDAHRPLAHPRTGVLTDFLFTQYGRRLGYTRLRNGLLAAAQSSGLRGPDGGILVVTPHQLRHTWATELANAGMSMQALMALLGHVTPQMTIRYATLASPTLRAAYDDAMGKMRRQFTLTPVGRPILPDKVSWLHSEMLKTRVGHGYCARHPTAGACPYANICETCDNYITAPEFRGALTNQLADVQALKSDAENRGWTDEAARHDRVAHALTDHLQRLDR
;
A
#
# COMPACT_ATOMS: atom_id res chain seq x y z
N MET A 1 -27.48 -5.81 1.27
CA MET A 1 -27.58 -7.15 0.61
C MET A 1 -27.04 -8.28 1.48
N LEU A 2 -25.80 -8.23 2.01
CA LEU A 2 -25.32 -9.30 2.92
C LEU A 2 -26.20 -9.46 4.18
N SER A 3 -26.67 -8.36 4.77
CA SER A 3 -27.57 -8.39 5.93
C SER A 3 -28.93 -9.04 5.63
N LEU A 4 -29.49 -8.78 4.46
CA LEU A 4 -30.77 -9.37 4.03
C LEU A 4 -30.62 -10.87 3.75
N ARG A 5 -29.53 -11.27 3.07
CA ARG A 5 -29.26 -12.70 2.84
C ARG A 5 -29.11 -13.46 4.16
N ASN A 6 -28.32 -12.93 5.09
CA ASN A 6 -28.14 -13.56 6.40
C ASN A 6 -29.47 -13.67 7.15
N LEU A 7 -30.29 -12.60 7.17
CA LEU A 7 -31.62 -12.65 7.76
C LEU A 7 -32.48 -13.77 7.16
N LEU A 8 -32.54 -13.87 5.84
CA LEU A 8 -33.33 -14.89 5.15
C LEU A 8 -32.79 -16.31 5.42
N ASP A 9 -31.47 -16.49 5.40
CA ASP A 9 -30.82 -17.76 5.72
C ASP A 9 -31.09 -18.15 7.20
N ASP A 10 -31.05 -17.19 8.13
CA ASP A 10 -31.26 -17.39 9.57
C ASP A 10 -32.73 -17.73 9.89
N ILE A 11 -33.72 -17.00 9.35
CA ILE A 11 -35.14 -17.31 9.60
C ILE A 11 -35.55 -18.66 8.99
N THR A 12 -34.95 -19.05 7.85
CA THR A 12 -35.14 -20.39 7.29
C THR A 12 -34.49 -21.44 8.18
N ALA A 13 -33.27 -21.21 8.68
CA ALA A 13 -32.59 -22.15 9.57
C ALA A 13 -33.29 -22.30 10.93
N TRP A 14 -33.91 -21.25 11.44
CA TRP A 14 -34.69 -21.26 12.69
C TRP A 14 -36.13 -21.74 12.51
N GLY A 15 -36.56 -22.01 11.27
CA GLY A 15 -37.87 -22.58 10.98
C GLY A 15 -39.03 -21.64 11.23
N TRP A 16 -38.85 -20.33 11.04
CA TRP A 16 -39.93 -19.35 11.16
C TRP A 16 -40.99 -19.56 10.08
N GLU A 17 -42.26 -19.33 10.41
CA GLU A 17 -43.38 -19.58 9.50
C GLU A 17 -43.35 -18.65 8.28
N GLU A 18 -42.83 -17.43 8.46
CA GLU A 18 -42.66 -16.42 7.42
C GLU A 18 -41.41 -16.65 6.56
N ALA A 19 -40.61 -17.68 6.85
CA ALA A 19 -39.40 -17.97 6.09
C ALA A 19 -39.77 -18.39 4.66
N PRO A 20 -39.12 -17.83 3.63
CA PRO A 20 -39.44 -18.17 2.26
C PRO A 20 -39.14 -19.66 1.97
N PRO A 21 -40.01 -20.36 1.23
CA PRO A 21 -39.89 -21.80 0.99
C PRO A 21 -38.76 -22.16 0.02
N ARG A 22 -38.13 -21.15 -0.60
CA ARG A 22 -37.01 -21.30 -1.52
C ARG A 22 -36.02 -20.17 -1.27
N ARG A 23 -34.75 -20.44 -1.58
CA ARG A 23 -33.70 -19.43 -1.55
C ARG A 23 -34.03 -18.27 -2.50
N LEU A 24 -34.08 -17.05 -1.96
CA LEU A 24 -34.40 -15.84 -2.71
C LEU A 24 -33.17 -15.02 -3.15
N VAL A 25 -32.06 -15.14 -2.43
CA VAL A 25 -30.82 -14.41 -2.72
C VAL A 25 -29.67 -15.37 -3.01
N PHE A 26 -29.18 -15.36 -4.23
CA PHE A 26 -28.06 -16.14 -4.71
C PHE A 26 -26.74 -15.37 -4.56
N ALA A 27 -25.61 -16.08 -4.64
CA ALA A 27 -24.30 -15.44 -4.60
C ALA A 27 -24.08 -14.48 -5.79
N ALA A 28 -24.70 -14.77 -6.94
CA ALA A 28 -24.64 -13.93 -8.13
C ALA A 28 -25.41 -12.59 -7.96
N ASP A 29 -26.41 -12.55 -7.08
CA ASP A 29 -27.19 -11.33 -6.80
C ASP A 29 -26.44 -10.36 -5.89
N VAL A 30 -25.37 -10.83 -5.23
CA VAL A 30 -24.51 -9.97 -4.41
C VAL A 30 -23.54 -9.26 -5.35
N PRO A 31 -23.68 -7.94 -5.55
CA PRO A 31 -22.76 -7.20 -6.39
C PRO A 31 -21.36 -7.36 -5.81
N LYS A 32 -20.38 -7.61 -6.69
CA LYS A 32 -18.97 -7.57 -6.29
C LYS A 32 -18.74 -6.16 -5.76
N LEU A 33 -18.53 -6.04 -4.46
CA LEU A 33 -18.10 -4.79 -3.87
C LEU A 33 -16.76 -4.45 -4.52
N ASP A 34 -16.62 -3.21 -4.98
CA ASP A 34 -15.31 -2.66 -5.27
C ASP A 34 -14.41 -2.96 -4.07
N GLN A 35 -13.19 -3.42 -4.35
CA GLN A 35 -12.19 -3.58 -3.32
C GLN A 35 -11.42 -2.26 -3.25
N PRO A 36 -11.87 -1.25 -2.48
CA PRO A 36 -11.12 -0.02 -2.36
C PRO A 36 -9.75 -0.37 -1.80
N LEU A 37 -8.72 0.14 -2.47
CA LEU A 37 -7.36 0.05 -1.97
C LEU A 37 -7.32 0.65 -0.55
N PRO A 38 -6.41 0.16 0.32
CA PRO A 38 -6.22 0.74 1.63
C PRO A 38 -6.02 2.24 1.50
N ARG A 39 -6.77 3.02 2.28
CA ARG A 39 -6.63 4.47 2.35
C ARG A 39 -5.42 4.84 3.21
N ALA A 40 -4.24 4.33 2.85
CA ALA A 40 -2.99 4.78 3.42
C ALA A 40 -2.81 6.27 3.10
N LEU A 41 -2.22 7.00 4.04
CA LEU A 41 -1.87 8.39 3.83
C LEU A 41 -0.64 8.47 2.93
N ALA A 42 -0.58 9.50 2.10
CA ALA A 42 0.65 9.82 1.39
C ALA A 42 1.75 10.22 2.40
N PRO A 43 3.05 9.95 2.14
CA PRO A 43 4.12 10.16 3.12
C PRO A 43 4.21 11.61 3.65
N ASP A 44 3.95 12.60 2.79
CA ASP A 44 3.90 14.01 3.14
C ASP A 44 2.72 14.36 4.05
N ILE A 45 1.54 13.80 3.76
CA ILE A 45 0.33 13.95 4.58
C ILE A 45 0.53 13.28 5.95
N ASP A 46 1.05 12.05 5.98
CA ASP A 46 1.32 11.34 7.23
C ASP A 46 2.32 12.09 8.09
N ALA A 47 3.43 12.56 7.51
CA ALA A 47 4.42 13.36 8.22
C ALA A 47 3.81 14.66 8.78
N ALA A 48 3.02 15.38 8.00
CA ALA A 48 2.35 16.60 8.44
C ALA A 48 1.38 16.34 9.61
N VAL A 49 0.59 15.26 9.53
CA VAL A 49 -0.34 14.84 10.59
C VAL A 49 0.42 14.43 11.85
N MET A 50 1.43 13.58 11.74
CA MET A 50 2.17 13.08 12.90
C MET A 50 3.01 14.18 13.58
N ASN A 51 3.53 15.14 12.81
CA ASN A 51 4.15 16.35 13.36
C ASN A 51 3.15 17.20 14.16
N ALA A 52 1.90 17.31 13.68
CA ALA A 52 0.85 18.00 14.43
C ALA A 52 0.41 17.21 15.68
N VAL A 53 0.33 15.88 15.59
CA VAL A 53 0.08 14.98 16.74
C VAL A 53 1.12 15.19 17.84
N ALA A 54 2.39 15.32 17.50
CA ALA A 54 3.48 15.55 18.45
C ALA A 54 3.33 16.86 19.26
N ARG A 55 2.54 17.82 18.76
CA ARG A 55 2.27 19.11 19.41
C ARG A 55 0.92 19.17 20.15
N LEU A 56 0.17 18.08 20.20
CA LEU A 56 -1.09 18.06 20.94
C LEU A 56 -0.83 18.23 22.44
N ASP A 57 -1.59 19.11 23.09
CA ASP A 57 -1.53 19.31 24.55
C ASP A 57 -2.02 18.08 25.32
N ASP A 58 -2.98 17.35 24.74
CA ASP A 58 -3.52 16.14 25.30
C ASP A 58 -2.52 14.98 25.19
N SER A 59 -1.84 14.67 26.30
CA SER A 59 -0.80 13.63 26.36
C SER A 59 -1.30 12.25 25.93
N PHE A 60 -2.54 11.89 26.27
CA PHE A 60 -3.12 10.61 25.85
C PHE A 60 -3.33 10.57 24.34
N ALA A 61 -3.88 11.64 23.78
CA ALA A 61 -4.08 11.70 22.33
C ALA A 61 -2.74 11.65 21.59
N ARG A 62 -1.76 12.45 22.04
CA ARG A 62 -0.39 12.47 21.49
C ARG A 62 0.25 11.09 21.52
N ILE A 63 0.40 10.50 22.70
CA ILE A 63 1.10 9.22 22.88
C ILE A 63 0.31 8.07 22.25
N GLY A 64 -1.00 8.01 22.48
CA GLY A 64 -1.84 6.94 21.95
C GLY A 64 -1.85 6.91 20.41
N LEU A 65 -1.86 8.06 19.74
CA LEU A 65 -1.76 8.13 18.27
C LEU A 65 -0.36 7.78 17.77
N THR A 66 0.71 8.21 18.46
CA THR A 66 2.09 7.81 18.16
C THR A 66 2.26 6.30 18.24
N VAL A 67 1.78 5.66 19.31
CA VAL A 67 1.86 4.20 19.48
C VAL A 67 1.01 3.47 18.45
N LEU A 68 -0.20 3.95 18.18
CA LEU A 68 -1.08 3.35 17.17
C LEU A 68 -0.43 3.35 15.78
N ARG A 69 0.18 4.48 15.39
CA ARG A 69 0.87 4.63 14.11
C ARG A 69 2.19 3.86 14.06
N GLY A 70 2.95 3.83 15.14
CA GLY A 70 4.26 3.18 15.23
C GLY A 70 4.22 1.66 15.32
N ALA A 71 3.17 1.10 15.92
CA ALA A 71 2.96 -0.35 16.04
C ALA A 71 1.80 -0.89 15.18
N GLY A 72 1.19 -0.04 14.34
CA GLY A 72 0.11 -0.41 13.43
C GLY A 72 -1.12 -0.98 14.14
N LEU A 73 -1.49 -0.50 15.33
CA LEU A 73 -2.55 -1.09 16.13
C LEU A 73 -3.95 -0.75 15.59
N ARG A 74 -4.93 -1.62 15.83
CA ARG A 74 -6.34 -1.21 15.78
C ARG A 74 -6.62 -0.35 17.01
N VAL A 75 -7.54 0.61 16.90
CA VAL A 75 -7.85 1.50 18.03
C VAL A 75 -8.40 0.75 19.26
N GLY A 76 -9.21 -0.30 19.06
CA GLY A 76 -9.64 -1.16 20.17
C GLY A 76 -8.47 -1.88 20.83
N GLU A 77 -7.51 -2.39 20.03
CA GLU A 77 -6.31 -3.05 20.55
C GLU A 77 -5.45 -2.09 21.38
N LEU A 78 -5.29 -0.84 20.93
CA LEU A 78 -4.60 0.21 21.69
C LEU A 78 -5.28 0.46 23.04
N LEU A 79 -6.60 0.64 23.04
CA LEU A 79 -7.37 0.94 24.26
C LEU A 79 -7.42 -0.24 25.24
N ASP A 80 -7.27 -1.46 24.73
CA ASP A 80 -7.25 -2.70 25.51
C ASP A 80 -5.82 -3.14 25.89
N LEU A 81 -4.77 -2.35 25.57
CA LEU A 81 -3.40 -2.66 26.01
C LEU A 81 -3.31 -2.72 27.54
N GLU A 82 -2.58 -3.71 28.03
CA GLU A 82 -2.32 -3.95 29.44
C GLU A 82 -0.93 -3.40 29.81
N LEU A 83 -0.71 -3.07 31.08
CA LEU A 83 0.58 -2.57 31.54
C LEU A 83 1.71 -3.59 31.28
N GLY A 84 1.41 -4.88 31.45
CA GLY A 84 2.32 -5.99 31.16
C GLY A 84 2.51 -6.33 29.68
N SER A 85 1.92 -5.56 28.75
CA SER A 85 2.05 -5.80 27.31
C SER A 85 3.41 -5.42 26.73
N ILE A 86 4.21 -4.62 27.44
CA ILE A 86 5.53 -4.18 26.96
C ILE A 86 6.59 -5.15 27.50
N ILE A 87 7.36 -5.77 26.61
CA ILE A 87 8.34 -6.79 26.94
C ILE A 87 9.69 -6.40 26.35
N ASP A 88 10.72 -6.29 27.18
CA ASP A 88 12.10 -6.06 26.73
C ASP A 88 12.85 -7.40 26.62
N TYR A 89 13.33 -7.71 25.42
CA TYR A 89 14.15 -8.91 25.15
C TYR A 89 15.65 -8.58 25.07
N GLY A 90 16.08 -7.43 25.60
CA GLY A 90 17.48 -7.01 25.64
C GLY A 90 18.02 -6.78 24.23
N ALA A 91 18.95 -7.63 23.79
CA ALA A 91 19.57 -7.50 22.47
C ALA A 91 18.56 -7.60 21.29
N ALA A 92 17.42 -8.26 21.50
CA ALA A 92 16.35 -8.35 20.50
C ALA A 92 15.38 -7.15 20.52
N GLY A 93 15.62 -6.16 21.38
CA GLY A 93 14.85 -4.93 21.51
C GLY A 93 13.56 -5.07 22.31
N THR A 94 12.79 -3.97 22.36
CA THR A 94 11.50 -3.89 23.04
C THR A 94 10.37 -4.30 22.10
N TRP A 95 9.44 -5.11 22.60
CA TRP A 95 8.31 -5.63 21.85
C TRP A 95 7.00 -5.36 22.59
N LEU A 96 5.95 -5.19 21.80
CA LEU A 96 4.58 -5.05 22.28
C LEU A 96 3.81 -6.35 22.03
N LYS A 97 3.35 -6.97 23.12
CA LYS A 97 2.36 -8.03 23.10
C LYS A 97 0.98 -7.41 22.94
N VAL A 98 0.40 -7.54 21.75
CA VAL A 98 -0.95 -7.04 21.46
C VAL A 98 -1.97 -8.09 21.90
N PRO A 99 -2.83 -7.79 22.90
CA PRO A 99 -3.76 -8.75 23.47
C PRO A 99 -4.92 -9.10 22.53
N LEU A 100 -5.64 -10.15 22.90
CA LEU A 100 -6.69 -10.82 22.11
C LEU A 100 -7.77 -9.85 21.60
N GLY A 101 -7.62 -9.43 20.33
CA GLY A 101 -8.69 -8.74 19.61
C GLY A 101 -9.84 -9.69 19.22
N LYS A 102 -10.77 -9.19 18.39
CA LYS A 102 -11.93 -9.93 17.83
C LYS A 102 -11.59 -11.29 17.18
N LEU A 103 -10.32 -11.54 16.84
CA LEU A 103 -9.82 -12.74 16.14
C LEU A 103 -9.15 -13.78 17.07
N ALA A 104 -9.11 -13.56 18.39
CA ALA A 104 -8.55 -14.50 19.38
C ALA A 104 -7.10 -14.96 19.12
N THR A 105 -6.29 -14.14 18.43
CA THR A 105 -4.87 -14.38 18.20
C THR A 105 -4.05 -13.27 18.83
N GLU A 106 -3.08 -13.65 19.68
CA GLU A 106 -2.06 -12.75 20.20
C GLU A 106 -0.98 -12.53 19.13
N ARG A 107 -0.36 -11.35 19.13
CA ARG A 107 0.79 -11.08 18.26
C ARG A 107 1.81 -10.18 18.93
N MET A 108 3.05 -10.33 18.51
CA MET A 108 4.19 -9.54 18.96
C MET A 108 4.57 -8.53 17.89
N VAL A 109 4.73 -7.27 18.27
CA VAL A 109 5.15 -6.19 17.36
C VAL A 109 6.42 -5.55 17.91
N PRO A 110 7.54 -5.54 17.17
CA PRO A 110 8.75 -4.85 17.62
C PRO A 110 8.51 -3.34 17.63
N LEU A 111 8.99 -2.67 18.68
CA LEU A 111 8.82 -1.23 18.86
C LEU A 111 10.05 -0.46 18.41
N SER A 112 9.82 0.67 17.74
CA SER A 112 10.86 1.66 17.48
C SER A 112 11.20 2.45 18.74
N ALA A 113 12.42 3.00 18.80
CA ALA A 113 12.84 3.86 19.92
C ALA A 113 11.85 5.01 20.20
N ALA A 114 11.29 5.61 19.15
CA ALA A 114 10.28 6.68 19.30
C ALA A 114 8.97 6.17 19.93
N THR A 115 8.54 4.96 19.57
CA THR A 115 7.33 4.36 20.16
C THR A 115 7.56 3.98 21.61
N THR A 116 8.73 3.40 21.92
CA THR A 116 9.13 3.07 23.28
C THR A 116 9.20 4.32 24.16
N ALA A 117 9.85 5.39 23.69
CA ALA A 117 9.94 6.65 24.43
C ALA A 117 8.56 7.27 24.74
N ALA A 118 7.61 7.18 23.80
CA ALA A 118 6.25 7.66 24.03
C ALA A 118 5.51 6.81 25.09
N LEU A 119 5.73 5.49 25.11
CA LEU A 119 5.18 4.60 26.14
C LEU A 119 5.81 4.88 27.51
N ASP A 120 7.11 5.11 27.57
CA ASP A 120 7.83 5.45 28.81
C ASP A 120 7.33 6.80 29.38
N GLU A 121 7.13 7.80 28.52
CA GLU A 121 6.52 9.09 28.90
C GLU A 121 5.15 8.87 29.56
N TRP A 122 4.31 8.03 28.97
CA TRP A 122 2.99 7.73 29.52
C TRP A 122 3.07 7.02 30.86
N VAL A 123 3.85 5.94 30.95
CA VAL A 123 3.97 5.13 32.18
C VAL A 123 4.52 5.97 33.33
N THR A 124 5.43 6.90 33.07
CA THR A 124 6.00 7.80 34.09
C THR A 124 4.97 8.74 34.71
N HIS A 125 3.96 9.18 33.95
CA HIS A 125 2.94 10.13 34.40
C HIS A 125 1.60 9.46 34.73
N ARG A 126 1.49 8.14 34.56
CA ARG A 126 0.27 7.40 34.79
C ARG A 126 0.03 7.21 36.28
N ASP A 127 -1.17 7.55 36.74
CA ASP A 127 -1.59 7.30 38.12
C ASP A 127 -1.66 5.80 38.42
N ALA A 128 -1.18 5.40 39.60
CA ALA A 128 -1.47 4.08 40.13
C ALA A 128 -2.98 3.97 40.46
N HIS A 129 -3.62 2.89 40.01
CA HIS A 129 -5.03 2.63 40.31
C HIS A 129 -5.29 1.13 40.50
N ARG A 130 -6.47 0.79 41.05
CA ARG A 130 -6.90 -0.60 41.16
C ARG A 130 -7.20 -1.18 39.77
N PRO A 131 -6.91 -2.46 39.51
CA PRO A 131 -7.29 -3.12 38.26
C PRO A 131 -8.78 -2.94 37.95
N LEU A 132 -9.10 -2.78 36.67
CA LEU A 132 -10.46 -2.54 36.17
C LEU A 132 -10.99 -3.79 35.45
N ALA A 133 -12.29 -4.05 35.53
CA ALA A 133 -12.89 -5.18 34.82
C ALA A 133 -12.80 -4.96 33.30
N HIS A 134 -12.28 -5.96 32.58
CA HIS A 134 -12.17 -5.91 31.13
C HIS A 134 -13.57 -6.01 30.47
N PRO A 135 -13.95 -5.12 29.51
CA PRO A 135 -15.32 -5.05 29.03
C PRO A 135 -15.84 -6.32 28.35
N ARG A 136 -14.95 -7.13 27.77
CA ARG A 136 -15.31 -8.36 27.06
C ARG A 136 -15.28 -9.61 27.94
N THR A 137 -14.46 -9.63 28.98
CA THR A 137 -14.14 -10.87 29.73
C THR A 137 -14.49 -10.77 31.21
N GLY A 138 -14.72 -9.56 31.73
CA GLY A 138 -14.97 -9.32 33.15
C GLY A 138 -13.75 -9.47 34.06
N VAL A 139 -12.62 -9.94 33.54
CA VAL A 139 -11.38 -10.17 34.30
C VAL A 139 -10.78 -8.83 34.72
N LEU A 140 -10.36 -8.74 35.99
CA LEU A 140 -9.66 -7.56 36.50
C LEU A 140 -8.29 -7.42 35.83
N THR A 141 -8.09 -6.30 35.15
CA THR A 141 -6.96 -6.05 34.26
C THR A 141 -6.35 -4.69 34.55
N ASP A 142 -5.03 -4.62 34.57
CA ASP A 142 -4.31 -3.36 34.71
C ASP A 142 -4.02 -2.76 33.33
N PHE A 143 -4.90 -1.86 32.87
CA PHE A 143 -4.82 -1.28 31.54
C PHE A 143 -3.72 -0.22 31.45
N LEU A 144 -2.98 -0.20 30.34
CA LEU A 144 -1.94 0.78 30.09
C LEU A 144 -2.51 2.21 30.07
N PHE A 145 -3.56 2.45 29.28
CA PHE A 145 -4.13 3.79 29.10
C PHE A 145 -5.29 4.08 30.05
N THR A 146 -4.95 4.62 31.22
CA THR A 146 -5.89 5.04 32.25
C THR A 146 -5.54 6.41 32.81
N GLN A 147 -6.56 7.12 33.28
CA GLN A 147 -6.38 8.40 33.97
C GLN A 147 -7.48 8.54 35.03
N TYR A 148 -7.12 9.01 36.23
CA TYR A 148 -8.07 9.14 37.35
C TYR A 148 -8.88 7.85 37.62
N GLY A 149 -8.22 6.69 37.51
CA GLY A 149 -8.83 5.37 37.73
C GLY A 149 -9.87 4.96 36.69
N ARG A 150 -9.91 5.60 35.52
CA ARG A 150 -10.83 5.26 34.43
C ARG A 150 -10.06 4.94 33.14
N ARG A 151 -10.64 4.06 32.34
CA ARG A 151 -10.15 3.77 30.99
C ARG A 151 -10.36 4.96 30.08
N LEU A 152 -9.36 5.24 29.23
CA LEU A 152 -9.45 6.28 28.23
C LEU A 152 -10.18 5.76 26.99
N GLY A 153 -10.84 6.68 26.27
CA GLY A 153 -11.82 6.33 25.24
C GLY A 153 -11.41 6.74 23.83
N TYR A 154 -12.02 6.06 22.84
CA TYR A 154 -11.85 6.32 21.41
C TYR A 154 -12.08 7.79 21.02
N THR A 155 -13.07 8.45 21.61
CA THR A 155 -13.44 9.83 21.28
C THR A 155 -12.28 10.80 21.49
N ARG A 156 -11.45 10.59 22.52
CA ARG A 156 -10.31 11.46 22.83
C ARG A 156 -9.22 11.35 21.77
N LEU A 157 -8.91 10.13 21.32
CA LEU A 157 -7.99 9.89 20.19
C LEU A 157 -8.53 10.49 18.88
N ARG A 158 -9.83 10.30 18.61
CA ARG A 158 -10.47 10.86 17.41
C ARG A 158 -10.42 12.38 17.41
N ASN A 159 -10.70 13.02 18.54
CA ASN A 159 -10.67 14.48 18.66
C ASN A 159 -9.25 15.02 18.53
N GLY A 160 -8.26 14.35 19.14
CA GLY A 160 -6.85 14.72 18.97
C GLY A 160 -6.38 14.60 17.53
N LEU A 161 -6.76 13.53 16.83
CA LEU A 161 -6.42 13.34 15.42
C LEU A 161 -7.10 14.40 14.52
N LEU A 162 -8.35 14.76 14.82
CA LEU A 162 -9.05 15.85 14.14
C LEU A 162 -8.34 17.20 14.38
N ALA A 163 -7.96 17.50 15.61
CA ALA A 163 -7.22 18.72 15.96
C ALA A 163 -5.84 18.77 15.27
N ALA A 164 -5.14 17.64 15.21
CA ALA A 164 -3.88 17.51 14.47
C ALA A 164 -4.08 17.77 12.97
N ALA A 165 -5.11 17.19 12.35
CA ALA A 165 -5.42 17.42 10.95
C ALA A 165 -5.86 18.87 10.65
N GLN A 166 -6.53 19.53 11.59
CA GLN A 166 -6.88 20.95 11.49
C GLN A 166 -5.64 21.85 11.55
N SER A 167 -4.76 21.61 12.53
CA SER A 167 -3.55 22.40 12.74
C SER A 167 -2.47 22.18 11.70
N SER A 168 -2.49 21.05 10.98
CA SER A 168 -1.59 20.81 9.85
C SER A 168 -1.99 21.59 8.58
N GLY A 169 -3.18 22.20 8.54
CA GLY A 169 -3.67 22.96 7.39
C GLY A 169 -4.04 22.10 6.17
N LEU A 170 -4.05 20.78 6.32
CA LEU A 170 -4.34 19.86 5.22
C LEU A 170 -5.82 19.91 4.83
N ARG A 171 -6.08 19.97 3.53
CA ARG A 171 -7.43 20.02 2.97
C ARG A 171 -7.79 18.72 2.26
N GLY A 172 -9.07 18.34 2.36
CA GLY A 172 -9.65 17.25 1.59
C GLY A 172 -9.95 17.68 0.14
N PRO A 173 -10.35 16.72 -0.71
CA PRO A 173 -10.73 16.99 -2.11
C PRO A 173 -11.91 17.97 -2.26
N ASP A 174 -12.74 18.10 -1.23
CA ASP A 174 -13.88 19.00 -1.12
C ASP A 174 -13.50 20.41 -0.64
N GLY A 175 -12.20 20.69 -0.45
CA GLY A 175 -11.71 21.95 0.14
C GLY A 175 -11.93 22.05 1.65
N GLY A 176 -12.54 21.03 2.27
CA GLY A 176 -12.75 20.93 3.70
C GLY A 176 -11.48 20.53 4.45
N ILE A 177 -11.54 20.43 5.78
CA ILE A 177 -10.44 19.87 6.57
C ILE A 177 -10.28 18.40 6.22
N LEU A 178 -9.04 17.94 6.00
CA LEU A 178 -8.77 16.53 5.78
C LEU A 178 -9.19 15.71 7.02
N VAL A 179 -10.10 14.75 6.83
CA VAL A 179 -10.51 13.84 7.91
C VAL A 179 -9.64 12.59 7.88
N VAL A 180 -8.76 12.48 8.88
CA VAL A 180 -7.93 11.29 9.10
C VAL A 180 -8.55 10.43 10.20
N THR A 181 -8.57 9.12 9.98
CA THR A 181 -9.08 8.14 10.95
C THR A 181 -7.95 7.27 11.51
N PRO A 182 -8.07 6.73 12.74
CA PRO A 182 -7.05 5.86 13.31
C PRO A 182 -6.76 4.62 12.44
N HIS A 183 -7.76 4.11 11.71
CA HIS A 183 -7.53 2.97 10.83
C HIS A 183 -6.65 3.32 9.61
N GLN A 184 -6.67 4.58 9.15
CA GLN A 184 -5.77 5.04 8.09
C GLN A 184 -4.31 5.08 8.57
N LEU A 185 -4.05 5.44 9.82
CA LEU A 185 -2.69 5.37 10.39
C LEU A 185 -2.15 3.93 10.39
N ARG A 186 -2.99 2.96 10.75
CA ARG A 186 -2.65 1.53 10.64
C ARG A 186 -2.41 1.10 9.19
N HIS A 187 -3.24 1.54 8.25
CA HIS A 187 -3.03 1.23 6.83
C HIS A 187 -1.71 1.83 6.33
N THR A 188 -1.39 3.05 6.74
CA THR A 188 -0.14 3.73 6.38
C THR A 188 1.07 2.95 6.88
N TRP A 189 1.06 2.53 8.15
CA TRP A 189 2.11 1.65 8.70
C TRP A 189 2.28 0.35 7.91
N ALA A 190 1.17 -0.33 7.59
CA ALA A 190 1.20 -1.58 6.83
C ALA A 190 1.75 -1.38 5.40
N THR A 191 1.31 -0.33 4.73
CA THR A 191 1.75 0.02 3.36
C THR A 191 3.22 0.41 3.34
N GLU A 192 3.70 1.17 4.33
CA GLU A 192 5.13 1.52 4.43
C GLU A 192 6.02 0.30 4.61
N LEU A 193 5.65 -0.62 5.52
CA LEU A 193 6.41 -1.86 5.71
C LEU A 193 6.40 -2.73 4.45
N ALA A 194 5.26 -2.82 3.76
CA ALA A 194 5.17 -3.51 2.48
C ALA A 194 6.08 -2.87 1.42
N ASN A 195 6.04 -1.54 1.29
CA ASN A 195 6.86 -0.78 0.33
C ASN A 195 8.35 -0.85 0.66
N ALA A 196 8.72 -0.98 1.94
CA ALA A 196 10.08 -1.23 2.42
C ALA A 196 10.57 -2.66 2.16
N GLY A 197 9.76 -3.52 1.54
CA GLY A 197 10.14 -4.87 1.13
C GLY A 197 9.93 -5.95 2.19
N MET A 198 9.13 -5.69 3.22
CA MET A 198 8.79 -6.70 4.22
C MET A 198 8.02 -7.86 3.57
N SER A 199 8.37 -9.09 3.96
CA SER A 199 7.67 -10.27 3.43
C SER A 199 6.20 -10.28 3.84
N MET A 200 5.35 -10.81 2.95
CA MET A 200 3.91 -10.93 3.20
C MET A 200 3.62 -11.70 4.49
N GLN A 201 4.37 -12.79 4.76
CA GLN A 201 4.21 -13.59 5.97
C GLN A 201 4.54 -12.79 7.24
N ALA A 202 5.63 -12.02 7.23
CA ALA A 202 6.00 -11.19 8.38
C ALA A 202 4.95 -10.09 8.62
N LEU A 203 4.50 -9.42 7.55
CA LEU A 203 3.48 -8.39 7.64
C LEU A 203 2.13 -8.95 8.13
N MET A 204 1.75 -10.16 7.70
CA MET A 204 0.58 -10.88 8.22
C MET A 204 0.67 -11.13 9.73
N ALA A 205 1.83 -11.61 10.21
CA ALA A 205 2.06 -11.86 11.63
C ALA A 205 1.94 -10.58 12.45
N LEU A 206 2.59 -9.49 11.99
CA LEU A 206 2.57 -8.18 12.63
C LEU A 206 1.18 -7.53 12.66
N LEU A 207 0.36 -7.73 11.63
CA LEU A 207 -1.01 -7.22 11.56
C LEU A 207 -2.04 -8.13 12.23
N GLY A 208 -1.68 -9.38 12.56
CA GLY A 208 -2.64 -10.37 13.05
C GLY A 208 -3.69 -10.70 11.99
N HIS A 209 -3.24 -10.92 10.76
CA HIS A 209 -4.09 -11.28 9.63
C HIS A 209 -4.12 -12.80 9.46
N VAL A 210 -5.33 -13.37 9.49
CA VAL A 210 -5.54 -14.82 9.38
C VAL A 210 -5.51 -15.31 7.93
N THR A 211 -5.79 -14.44 6.96
CA THR A 211 -5.75 -14.78 5.53
C THR A 211 -4.84 -13.83 4.75
N PRO A 212 -4.10 -14.33 3.74
CA PRO A 212 -3.26 -13.50 2.87
C PRO A 212 -4.02 -12.36 2.19
N GLN A 213 -5.30 -12.57 1.85
CA GLN A 213 -6.15 -11.56 1.20
C GLN A 213 -6.26 -10.28 2.02
N MET A 214 -6.24 -10.38 3.36
CA MET A 214 -6.26 -9.20 4.23
C MET A 214 -4.99 -8.34 4.12
N THR A 215 -3.88 -8.92 3.66
CA THR A 215 -2.56 -8.26 3.57
C THR A 215 -2.19 -7.91 2.13
N ILE A 216 -2.63 -8.71 1.14
CA ILE A 216 -2.40 -8.46 -0.30
C ILE A 216 -2.82 -7.06 -0.71
N ARG A 217 -3.89 -6.51 -0.11
CA ARG A 217 -4.32 -5.13 -0.37
C ARG A 217 -3.25 -4.06 -0.12
N TYR A 218 -2.24 -4.32 0.71
CA TYR A 218 -1.11 -3.40 0.95
C TYR A 218 0.05 -3.59 -0.02
N ALA A 219 0.10 -4.71 -0.73
CA ALA A 219 1.09 -4.94 -1.75
C ALA A 219 0.66 -4.18 -3.02
N THR A 220 1.06 -2.92 -3.12
CA THR A 220 1.04 -2.20 -4.39
C THR A 220 2.06 -2.86 -5.33
N LEU A 221 1.56 -3.75 -6.21
CA LEU A 221 2.36 -4.64 -7.08
C LEU A 221 3.17 -3.92 -8.18
N ALA A 222 3.15 -2.60 -8.25
CA ALA A 222 3.85 -1.80 -9.26
C ALA A 222 4.91 -0.88 -8.65
N SER A 223 5.85 -1.42 -7.87
CA SER A 223 6.93 -0.63 -7.25
C SER A 223 8.33 -1.11 -7.66
N PRO A 224 9.34 -0.21 -7.63
CA PRO A 224 10.76 -0.55 -7.74
C PRO A 224 11.21 -1.71 -6.83
N THR A 225 10.47 -1.93 -5.73
CA THR A 225 10.68 -3.01 -4.78
C THR A 225 10.44 -4.39 -5.40
N LEU A 226 9.48 -4.54 -6.33
CA LEU A 226 9.30 -5.78 -7.08
C LEU A 226 10.51 -6.08 -7.98
N ARG A 227 11.04 -5.04 -8.63
CA ARG A 227 12.23 -5.18 -9.47
C ARG A 227 13.46 -5.56 -8.65
N ALA A 228 13.67 -4.91 -7.51
CA ALA A 228 14.76 -5.22 -6.59
C ALA A 228 14.65 -6.64 -6.01
N ALA A 229 13.45 -7.06 -5.58
CA ALA A 229 13.21 -8.41 -5.08
C ALA A 229 13.41 -9.48 -6.17
N TYR A 230 12.99 -9.19 -7.40
CA TYR A 230 13.24 -10.04 -8.57
C TYR A 230 14.75 -10.15 -8.87
N ASP A 231 15.47 -9.02 -8.89
CA ASP A 231 16.89 -8.98 -9.17
C ASP A 231 17.71 -9.71 -8.07
N ASP A 232 17.33 -9.60 -6.79
CA ASP A 232 17.93 -10.36 -5.68
C ASP A 232 17.67 -11.88 -5.80
N ALA A 233 16.42 -12.27 -6.07
CA ALA A 233 16.06 -13.67 -6.27
C ALA A 233 16.81 -14.29 -7.46
N MET A 234 16.89 -13.57 -8.58
CA MET A 234 17.66 -13.97 -9.75
C MET A 234 19.17 -14.00 -9.47
N GLY A 235 19.69 -13.07 -8.66
CA GLY A 235 21.07 -13.07 -8.21
C GLY A 235 21.42 -14.31 -7.39
N LYS A 236 20.54 -14.73 -6.48
CA LYS A 236 20.68 -15.97 -5.69
C LYS A 236 20.60 -17.22 -6.56
N MET A 237 19.69 -17.25 -7.53
CA MET A 237 19.56 -18.37 -8.47
C MET A 237 20.79 -18.49 -9.40
N ARG A 238 21.32 -17.37 -9.90
CA ARG A 238 22.54 -17.34 -10.72
C ARG A 238 23.77 -17.90 -10.00
N ARG A 239 23.88 -17.71 -8.68
CA ARG A 239 24.97 -18.29 -7.86
C ARG A 239 24.88 -19.81 -7.75
N GLN A 240 23.71 -20.42 -7.96
CA GLN A 240 23.54 -21.87 -7.95
C GLN A 240 23.90 -22.50 -9.31
N PHE A 241 23.72 -21.76 -10.40
CA PHE A 241 24.20 -22.14 -11.74
C PHE A 241 25.59 -21.55 -12.02
N THR A 242 26.60 -21.96 -11.26
CA THR A 242 27.99 -21.69 -11.65
C THR A 242 28.34 -22.60 -12.83
N LEU A 243 27.99 -22.18 -14.04
CA LEU A 243 28.54 -22.79 -15.25
C LEU A 243 30.04 -22.52 -15.26
N THR A 244 30.86 -23.54 -15.05
CA THR A 244 32.30 -23.45 -15.25
C THR A 244 32.53 -23.06 -16.72
N PRO A 245 33.06 -21.87 -17.02
CA PRO A 245 33.19 -21.44 -18.41
C PRO A 245 34.39 -22.17 -19.02
N VAL A 246 34.13 -23.12 -19.92
CA VAL A 246 35.12 -23.56 -20.90
C VAL A 246 35.19 -22.49 -21.98
N GLY A 247 36.25 -21.67 -21.92
CA GLY A 247 36.43 -20.52 -22.79
C GLY A 247 35.56 -19.33 -22.36
N ARG A 248 36.18 -18.26 -21.88
CA ARG A 248 35.47 -16.99 -21.69
C ARG A 248 35.13 -16.46 -23.10
N PRO A 249 33.85 -16.32 -23.49
CA PRO A 249 33.55 -15.40 -24.57
C PRO A 249 33.93 -14.01 -24.06
N ILE A 250 34.63 -13.23 -24.87
CA ILE A 250 34.82 -11.80 -24.64
C ILE A 250 33.42 -11.22 -24.56
N LEU A 251 32.97 -10.84 -23.35
CA LEU A 251 31.69 -10.16 -23.17
C LEU A 251 31.93 -8.70 -23.57
N PRO A 252 31.33 -8.19 -24.66
CA PRO A 252 31.42 -6.77 -24.97
C PRO A 252 30.74 -5.97 -23.86
N ASP A 253 31.09 -4.69 -23.71
CA ASP A 253 30.46 -3.79 -22.74
C ASP A 253 28.93 -3.89 -22.77
N LYS A 254 28.29 -3.72 -21.60
CA LYS A 254 26.88 -4.05 -21.31
C LYS A 254 25.86 -3.60 -22.36
N VAL A 255 26.18 -2.59 -23.17
CA VAL A 255 25.32 -2.05 -24.22
C VAL A 255 25.48 -2.80 -25.55
N SER A 256 26.69 -3.27 -25.88
CA SER A 256 26.99 -3.87 -27.18
C SER A 256 26.35 -5.25 -27.42
N TRP A 257 26.19 -6.09 -26.39
CA TRP A 257 25.51 -7.39 -26.52
C TRP A 257 23.99 -7.23 -26.72
N LEU A 258 23.36 -6.24 -26.09
CA LEU A 258 21.94 -5.95 -26.28
C LEU A 258 21.62 -5.66 -27.76
N HIS A 259 22.55 -5.05 -28.48
CA HIS A 259 22.41 -4.80 -29.93
C HIS A 259 22.60 -6.04 -30.80
N SER A 260 23.33 -7.07 -30.34
CA SER A 260 23.64 -8.24 -31.17
C SER A 260 22.60 -9.37 -31.07
N GLU A 261 21.92 -9.49 -29.92
CA GLU A 261 20.95 -10.57 -29.64
C GLU A 261 19.47 -10.12 -29.68
N MET A 262 19.17 -8.82 -29.72
CA MET A 262 17.80 -8.36 -30.00
C MET A 262 17.42 -8.72 -31.44
N LEU A 263 16.66 -9.80 -31.56
CA LEU A 263 16.10 -10.29 -32.81
C LEU A 263 15.44 -9.15 -33.60
N LYS A 264 15.95 -9.01 -34.83
CA LYS A 264 16.02 -7.81 -35.67
C LYS A 264 14.71 -7.41 -36.35
N THR A 265 13.58 -7.31 -35.64
CA THR A 265 12.39 -6.69 -36.24
C THR A 265 12.53 -5.17 -36.15
N ARG A 266 13.14 -4.59 -37.19
CA ARG A 266 13.20 -3.15 -37.40
C ARG A 266 11.77 -2.63 -37.61
N VAL A 267 11.42 -1.58 -36.87
CA VAL A 267 10.16 -0.85 -37.00
C VAL A 267 10.47 0.63 -37.28
N GLY A 268 9.45 1.46 -37.43
CA GLY A 268 9.63 2.90 -37.62
C GLY A 268 10.51 3.51 -36.53
N HIS A 269 11.65 4.08 -36.92
CA HIS A 269 12.58 4.79 -36.03
C HIS A 269 13.03 4.00 -34.77
N GLY A 270 13.03 2.67 -34.83
CA GLY A 270 13.36 1.81 -33.68
C GLY A 270 13.30 0.31 -33.95
N TYR A 271 13.17 -0.45 -32.87
CA TYR A 271 13.20 -1.91 -32.85
C TYR A 271 12.06 -2.48 -31.98
N CYS A 272 11.59 -3.67 -32.35
CA CYS A 272 10.65 -4.42 -31.54
C CYS A 272 11.41 -5.39 -30.62
N ALA A 273 11.25 -5.24 -29.30
CA ALA A 273 11.80 -6.14 -28.29
C ALA A 273 10.86 -7.32 -27.95
N ARG A 274 9.79 -7.53 -28.72
CA ARG A 274 8.86 -8.65 -28.52
C ARG A 274 9.61 -9.97 -28.71
N HIS A 275 9.53 -10.83 -27.71
CA HIS A 275 10.21 -12.11 -27.73
C HIS A 275 9.62 -13.06 -28.81
N PRO A 276 10.44 -13.85 -29.54
CA PRO A 276 9.95 -14.74 -30.61
C PRO A 276 8.90 -15.77 -30.15
N THR A 277 8.98 -16.23 -28.90
CA THR A 277 8.00 -17.18 -28.34
C THR A 277 6.60 -16.58 -28.19
N ALA A 278 6.47 -15.25 -28.20
CA ALA A 278 5.18 -14.56 -28.18
C ALA A 278 4.48 -14.56 -29.56
N GLY A 279 5.08 -15.19 -30.58
CA GLY A 279 4.56 -15.25 -31.93
C GLY A 279 4.49 -13.90 -32.63
N ALA A 280 3.88 -13.90 -33.83
CA ALA A 280 3.72 -12.70 -34.65
C ALA A 280 2.87 -11.62 -33.95
N CYS A 281 3.21 -10.35 -34.15
CA CYS A 281 2.39 -9.25 -33.65
C CYS A 281 1.07 -9.16 -34.43
N PRO A 282 -0.10 -9.11 -33.76
CA PRO A 282 -1.38 -8.95 -34.43
C PRO A 282 -1.65 -7.51 -34.88
N TYR A 283 -0.83 -6.54 -34.46
CA TYR A 283 -1.00 -5.12 -34.74
C TYR A 283 0.03 -4.62 -35.76
N ALA A 284 -0.43 -3.93 -36.79
CA ALA A 284 0.44 -3.43 -37.86
C ALA A 284 1.04 -2.03 -37.57
N ASN A 285 0.32 -1.14 -36.87
CA ASN A 285 0.62 0.30 -36.88
C ASN A 285 0.73 0.96 -35.48
N ILE A 286 0.91 0.18 -34.41
CA ILE A 286 0.93 0.72 -33.03
C ILE A 286 2.34 0.92 -32.47
N CYS A 287 3.38 0.67 -33.27
CA CYS A 287 4.73 0.40 -32.79
C CYS A 287 5.23 1.47 -31.80
N GLU A 288 5.19 2.75 -32.13
CA GLU A 288 5.69 3.83 -31.26
C GLU A 288 4.91 3.97 -29.95
N THR A 289 3.67 3.47 -29.90
CA THR A 289 2.84 3.44 -28.69
C THR A 289 2.86 2.08 -27.98
N CYS A 290 3.63 1.12 -28.47
CA CYS A 290 3.71 -0.24 -27.93
C CYS A 290 4.79 -0.34 -26.85
N ASP A 291 4.49 -1.06 -25.77
CA ASP A 291 5.44 -1.30 -24.67
C ASP A 291 6.72 -2.05 -25.10
N ASN A 292 6.64 -2.83 -26.19
CA ASN A 292 7.79 -3.56 -26.74
C ASN A 292 8.68 -2.70 -27.64
N TYR A 293 8.35 -1.43 -27.87
CA TYR A 293 9.12 -0.54 -28.71
C TYR A 293 10.34 0.00 -27.97
N ILE A 294 11.50 -0.14 -28.61
CA ILE A 294 12.77 0.40 -28.13
C ILE A 294 13.39 1.21 -29.26
N THR A 295 13.85 2.42 -28.94
CA THR A 295 14.58 3.27 -29.89
C THR A 295 16.06 3.37 -29.51
N ALA A 296 16.85 3.99 -30.38
CA ALA A 296 18.29 4.17 -30.23
C ALA A 296 18.69 5.63 -30.52
N PRO A 297 19.84 6.11 -30.01
CA PRO A 297 20.26 7.50 -30.18
C PRO A 297 20.31 7.98 -31.64
N GLU A 298 20.60 7.08 -32.58
CA GLU A 298 20.60 7.38 -34.03
C GLU A 298 19.24 7.84 -34.58
N PHE A 299 18.12 7.47 -33.94
CA PHE A 299 16.77 7.82 -34.39
C PHE A 299 16.22 9.09 -33.76
N ARG A 300 16.97 9.72 -32.84
CA ARG A 300 16.53 10.93 -32.12
C ARG A 300 16.01 12.01 -33.06
N GLY A 301 16.74 12.31 -34.14
CA GLY A 301 16.35 13.34 -35.10
C GLY A 301 15.01 13.00 -35.77
N ALA A 302 14.83 11.75 -36.19
CA ALA A 302 13.60 11.31 -36.82
C ALA A 302 12.39 11.35 -35.87
N LEU A 303 12.58 10.90 -34.62
CA LEU A 303 11.53 10.96 -33.59
C LEU A 303 11.15 12.40 -33.23
N THR A 304 12.12 13.31 -33.20
CA THR A 304 11.87 14.73 -32.91
C THR A 304 11.02 15.36 -34.02
N ASN A 305 11.35 15.09 -35.29
CA ASN A 305 10.57 15.57 -36.43
C ASN A 305 9.15 14.99 -36.40
N GLN A 306 9.02 13.69 -36.14
CA GLN A 306 7.73 13.03 -36.07
C GLN A 306 6.86 13.56 -34.92
N LEU A 307 7.45 13.88 -33.78
CA LEU A 307 6.74 14.50 -32.67
C LEU A 307 6.16 15.86 -33.08
N ALA A 308 6.94 16.68 -33.78
CA ALA A 308 6.47 17.97 -34.30
C ALA A 308 5.30 17.79 -35.27
N ASP A 309 5.38 16.83 -36.19
CA ASP A 309 4.31 16.53 -37.14
C ASP A 309 3.03 16.08 -36.43
N VAL A 310 3.14 15.18 -35.44
CA VAL A 310 1.99 14.68 -34.68
C VAL A 310 1.35 15.78 -33.84
N GLN A 311 2.13 16.70 -33.27
CA GLN A 311 1.62 17.86 -32.54
C GLN A 311 0.87 18.84 -33.46
N ALA A 312 1.36 19.03 -34.69
CA ALA A 312 0.67 19.83 -35.69
C ALA A 312 -0.68 19.18 -36.09
N LEU A 313 -0.69 17.86 -36.32
CA LEU A 313 -1.91 17.11 -36.63
C LEU A 313 -2.92 17.11 -35.47
N LYS A 314 -2.44 16.99 -34.22
CA LYS A 314 -3.28 17.15 -33.03
C LYS A 314 -3.99 18.50 -33.03
N SER A 315 -3.23 19.57 -33.25
CA SER A 315 -3.76 20.95 -33.26
C SER A 315 -4.79 21.15 -34.38
N ASP A 316 -4.55 20.60 -35.57
CA ASP A 316 -5.52 20.63 -36.68
C ASP A 316 -6.81 19.86 -36.33
N ALA A 317 -6.71 18.67 -35.72
CA ALA A 317 -7.86 17.88 -35.28
C ALA A 317 -8.69 18.61 -34.21
N GLU A 318 -8.04 19.26 -33.24
CA GLU A 318 -8.71 20.07 -32.22
C GLU A 318 -9.46 21.25 -32.83
N ASN A 319 -8.82 21.98 -33.75
CA ASN A 319 -9.44 23.10 -34.45
C ASN A 319 -10.67 22.71 -35.28
N ARG A 320 -10.70 21.46 -35.78
CA ARG A 320 -11.84 20.89 -36.54
C ARG A 320 -12.90 20.22 -35.66
N GLY A 321 -12.67 20.15 -34.35
CA GLY A 321 -13.57 19.48 -33.41
C GLY A 321 -13.56 17.95 -33.50
N TRP A 322 -12.51 17.34 -34.06
CA TRP A 322 -12.35 15.89 -34.17
C TRP A 322 -11.74 15.31 -32.89
N THR A 323 -12.55 15.23 -31.83
CA THR A 323 -12.09 14.88 -30.47
C THR A 323 -11.37 13.53 -30.39
N ASP A 324 -11.87 12.51 -31.09
CA ASP A 324 -11.27 11.17 -31.07
C ASP A 324 -9.91 11.13 -31.77
N GLU A 325 -9.76 11.89 -32.87
CA GLU A 325 -8.51 11.96 -33.63
C GLU A 325 -7.47 12.80 -32.88
N ALA A 326 -7.89 13.90 -32.25
CA ALA A 326 -7.03 14.68 -31.36
C ALA A 326 -6.49 13.82 -30.20
N ALA A 327 -7.36 13.03 -29.55
CA ALA A 327 -6.95 12.10 -28.49
C ALA A 327 -6.03 10.99 -28.99
N ARG A 328 -6.16 10.56 -30.25
CA ARG A 328 -5.25 9.62 -30.89
C ARG A 328 -3.86 10.23 -31.10
N HIS A 329 -3.78 11.43 -31.68
CA HIS A 329 -2.51 12.13 -31.87
C HIS A 329 -1.83 12.46 -30.55
N ASP A 330 -2.60 12.83 -29.53
CA ASP A 330 -2.09 13.11 -28.20
C ASP A 330 -1.38 11.90 -27.58
N ARG A 331 -1.96 10.69 -27.70
CA ARG A 331 -1.32 9.46 -27.23
C ARG A 331 0.01 9.17 -27.93
N VAL A 332 0.09 9.41 -29.23
CA VAL A 332 1.33 9.22 -30.00
C VAL A 332 2.38 10.26 -29.59
N ALA A 333 2.00 11.52 -29.42
CA ALA A 333 2.91 12.59 -28.99
C ALA A 333 3.50 12.32 -27.59
N HIS A 334 2.68 11.84 -26.65
CA HIS A 334 3.15 11.43 -25.32
C HIS A 334 4.18 10.30 -25.42
N ALA A 335 3.87 9.24 -26.19
CA ALA A 335 4.79 8.12 -26.35
C ALA A 335 6.13 8.55 -26.97
N LEU A 336 6.11 9.37 -28.02
CA LEU A 336 7.33 9.92 -28.64
C LEU A 336 8.16 10.77 -27.67
N THR A 337 7.49 11.58 -26.84
CA THR A 337 8.15 12.38 -25.81
C THR A 337 8.86 11.49 -24.79
N ASP A 338 8.20 10.43 -24.32
CA ASP A 338 8.78 9.47 -23.38
C ASP A 338 9.97 8.72 -23.97
N HIS A 339 9.93 8.38 -25.27
CA HIS A 339 11.06 7.76 -25.97
C HIS A 339 12.26 8.71 -26.03
N LEU A 340 12.05 9.98 -26.38
CA LEU A 340 13.10 10.98 -26.43
C LEU A 340 13.73 11.21 -25.06
N GLN A 341 12.92 11.32 -24.00
CA GLN A 341 13.42 11.46 -22.63
C GLN A 341 14.22 10.23 -22.16
N ARG A 342 13.85 9.02 -22.59
CA ARG A 342 14.61 7.80 -22.28
C ARG A 342 15.98 7.77 -22.95
N LEU A 343 16.14 8.41 -24.12
CA LEU A 343 17.43 8.55 -24.78
C LEU A 343 18.36 9.56 -24.08
N ASP A 344 17.84 10.39 -23.18
CA ASP A 344 18.60 11.40 -22.41
C ASP A 344 19.08 10.92 -21.03
N ARG A 345 18.68 9.72 -20.60
CA ARG A 345 19.03 9.12 -19.29
C ARG A 345 20.14 8.09 -19.42
#